data_AF-A0A521P2C5-F1
#
_entry.id   AF-A0A521P2C5-F1
#
_cell.length_a   1.000
_cell.length_b   1.000
_cell.length_c   1.000
_cell.angle_alpha   90.00
_cell.angle_beta   90.00
_cell.angle_gamma   90.00
#
_symmetry.space_group_name_H-M   'P 1'
#
loop_
_entity.id
_entity.type
_entity.pdbx_description
1 polymer ?
#
loop_
_entity_poly.entity_id
_entity_poly.type
_entity_poly.pdbx_seq_one_letter_code
_entity_poly.pdbx_strand_id
1 'polypeptide(L)'
;MSRYQDKPFLRFLDSYVLDAIDQLSDDQRRGLEELRPMLARSLGLQGTWQEIVSAAMEFPESMPESIRRIWDAYLDAARAAQNPVDPNEFVAEFIGANFPDIASSHDLH
;
A
#
# COMPACT_ATOMS: atom_id res chain seq x y z
N MET A 1 13.13 -6.53 13.57
CA MET A 1 13.32 -5.45 12.58
C MET A 1 13.77 -6.01 11.21
N SER A 2 13.00 -6.92 10.59
CA SER A 2 13.29 -7.40 9.22
C SER A 2 12.02 -7.78 8.45
N ARG A 3 10.90 -7.06 8.64
CA ARG A 3 9.66 -7.35 7.90
C ARG A 3 9.69 -6.90 6.42
N TYR A 4 10.69 -6.08 6.05
CA TYR A 4 10.73 -5.34 4.79
C TYR A 4 11.95 -5.61 3.89
N GLN A 5 12.89 -6.47 4.30
CA GLN A 5 14.11 -6.70 3.52
C GLN A 5 13.89 -7.62 2.30
N ASP A 6 12.82 -8.41 2.29
CA ASP A 6 12.61 -9.45 1.25
C ASP A 6 11.37 -9.24 0.38
N LYS A 7 10.52 -8.25 0.69
CA LYS A 7 9.24 -8.01 0.00
C LYS A 7 9.18 -6.60 -0.59
N PRO A 8 9.90 -6.31 -1.70
CA PRO A 8 9.79 -5.02 -2.38
C PRO A 8 8.34 -4.72 -2.76
N PHE A 9 7.57 -5.74 -3.12
CA PHE A 9 6.15 -5.63 -3.46
C PHE A 9 5.28 -5.05 -2.34
N LEU A 10 5.47 -5.47 -1.09
CA LEU A 10 4.70 -4.94 0.04
C LEU A 10 4.96 -3.44 0.22
N ARG A 11 6.21 -3.00 0.06
CA ARG A 11 6.54 -1.56 0.12
C ARG A 11 5.79 -0.79 -0.97
N PHE A 12 5.71 -1.32 -2.19
CA PHE A 12 4.93 -0.68 -3.26
C PHE A 12 3.44 -0.63 -2.95
N LEU A 13 2.89 -1.70 -2.35
CA LEU A 13 1.49 -1.76 -1.95
C LEU A 13 1.18 -0.79 -0.80
N ASP A 14 2.02 -0.74 0.23
CA ASP A 14 1.94 0.23 1.34
C ASP A 14 1.92 1.66 0.76
N SER A 15 2.88 1.95 -0.12
CA SER A 15 2.98 3.25 -0.77
C SER A 15 1.81 3.56 -1.71
N TYR A 16 1.20 2.57 -2.36
CA TYR A 16 0.01 2.74 -3.19
C TYR A 16 -1.18 3.23 -2.36
N VAL A 17 -1.38 2.64 -1.18
CA VAL A 17 -2.44 3.05 -0.25
C VAL A 17 -2.15 4.46 0.29
N LEU A 18 -0.91 4.75 0.68
CA LEU A 18 -0.49 6.09 1.11
C LEU A 18 -0.67 7.16 0.02
N ASP A 19 -0.36 6.82 -1.23
CA ASP A 19 -0.55 7.71 -2.39
C ASP A 19 -2.03 8.01 -2.63
N ALA A 20 -2.89 6.99 -2.51
CA ALA A 20 -4.33 7.16 -2.63
C ALA A 20 -4.90 8.12 -1.58
N ILE A 21 -4.33 8.17 -0.37
CA ILE A 21 -4.75 9.08 0.71
C ILE A 21 -3.94 10.38 0.79
N ASP A 22 -3.08 10.66 -0.19
CA ASP A 22 -2.18 11.83 -0.25
C ASP A 22 -1.16 11.92 0.91
N GLN A 23 -0.88 10.81 1.58
CA GLN A 23 0.07 10.72 2.70
C GLN A 23 1.46 10.23 2.24
N LEU A 24 1.67 10.01 0.94
CA LEU A 24 2.95 9.57 0.39
C LEU A 24 3.92 10.76 0.25
N SER A 25 5.06 10.68 0.93
CA SER A 25 6.12 11.70 0.84
C SER A 25 6.89 11.61 -0.47
N ASP A 26 7.45 12.74 -0.93
CA ASP A 26 8.23 12.81 -2.17
C ASP A 26 9.46 11.89 -2.14
N ASP A 27 10.15 11.80 -0.99
CA ASP A 27 11.27 10.88 -0.78
C ASP A 27 10.87 9.41 -1.03
N GLN A 28 9.69 9.00 -0.54
CA GLN A 28 9.19 7.65 -0.80
C GLN A 28 8.87 7.44 -2.27
N ARG A 29 8.21 8.40 -2.94
CA ARG A 29 7.97 8.32 -4.39
C ARG A 29 9.27 8.15 -5.17
N ARG A 30 10.32 8.90 -4.81
CA ARG A 30 11.64 8.81 -5.46
C ARG A 30 12.26 7.43 -5.28
N GLY A 31 12.22 6.88 -4.07
CA GLY A 31 12.70 5.53 -3.79
C GLY A 31 11.93 4.43 -4.54
N LEU A 32 10.61 4.59 -4.72
CA LEU A 32 9.79 3.66 -5.51
C LEU A 32 10.11 3.73 -7.00
N GLU A 33 10.33 4.94 -7.54
CA GLU A 33 10.70 5.14 -8.95
C GLU A 33 12.04 4.49 -9.30
N GLU A 34 13.01 4.49 -8.38
CA GLU A 34 14.29 3.80 -8.53
C GLU A 34 14.12 2.27 -8.54
N LEU A 35 13.16 1.75 -7.77
CA LEU A 35 12.87 0.32 -7.65
C LEU A 35 11.86 -0.17 -8.71
N ARG A 36 11.10 0.74 -9.33
CA ARG A 36 10.12 0.48 -10.38
C ARG A 36 10.66 -0.44 -11.49
N PRO A 37 11.84 -0.20 -12.10
CA PRO A 37 12.35 -1.08 -13.16
C PRO A 37 12.60 -2.52 -12.68
N MET A 38 13.00 -2.71 -11.42
CA MET A 38 13.16 -4.04 -10.84
C MET A 38 11.81 -4.73 -10.69
N LEU A 39 10.80 -4.01 -10.18
CA LEU A 39 9.44 -4.51 -10.02
C LEU A 39 8.79 -4.87 -11.37
N ALA A 40 8.89 -3.96 -12.34
CA ALA A 40 8.44 -4.14 -13.72
C ALA A 40 9.02 -5.41 -14.35
N ARG A 41 10.33 -5.63 -14.17
CA ARG A 41 11.00 -6.83 -14.68
C ARG A 41 10.56 -8.11 -13.98
N SER A 42 10.39 -8.09 -12.67
CA SER A 42 9.96 -9.25 -11.90
C SER A 42 8.53 -9.70 -12.24
N LEU A 43 7.63 -8.74 -12.50
CA LEU A 43 6.23 -9.01 -12.82
C LEU A 43 5.95 -9.07 -14.32
N GLY A 44 6.91 -8.70 -15.16
CA GLY A 44 6.73 -8.57 -16.61
C GLY A 44 5.76 -7.45 -17.02
N LEU A 45 5.55 -6.47 -16.14
CA LEU A 45 4.63 -5.34 -16.34
C LEU A 45 5.41 -4.08 -16.70
N GLN A 46 4.73 -3.11 -17.31
CA GLN A 46 5.32 -1.83 -17.71
C GLN A 46 4.35 -0.69 -17.36
N GLY A 47 4.89 0.52 -17.16
CA GLY A 47 4.11 1.70 -16.80
C GLY A 47 4.68 2.41 -15.58
N THR A 48 3.82 3.16 -14.90
CA THR A 48 4.10 3.70 -13.56
C THR A 48 4.09 2.59 -12.50
N TRP A 49 4.75 2.81 -11.37
CA TRP A 49 4.71 1.82 -10.27
C TRP A 49 3.27 1.59 -9.78
N GLN A 50 2.39 2.60 -9.83
CA GLN A 50 0.97 2.48 -9.50
C GLN A 50 0.23 1.53 -10.45
N GLU A 51 0.45 1.66 -11.76
CA GLU A 51 -0.14 0.75 -12.75
C GLU A 51 0.36 -0.68 -12.57
N ILE A 52 1.66 -0.85 -12.29
CA ILE A 52 2.25 -2.17 -12.05
C ILE A 52 1.62 -2.83 -10.82
N VAL A 53 1.47 -2.10 -9.71
CA VAL A 53 0.81 -2.62 -8.50
C VAL A 53 -0.66 -2.93 -8.75
N SER A 54 -1.37 -2.02 -9.41
CA SER A 54 -2.80 -2.19 -9.71
C SER A 54 -3.02 -3.41 -10.60
N ALA A 55 -2.19 -3.60 -11.64
CA ALA A 55 -2.28 -4.76 -12.51
C ALA A 55 -1.87 -6.06 -11.80
N ALA A 56 -0.84 -6.03 -10.97
CA ALA A 56 -0.37 -7.21 -10.23
C ALA A 56 -1.38 -7.69 -9.17
N MET A 57 -2.11 -6.76 -8.56
CA MET A 57 -3.16 -7.06 -7.59
C MET A 57 -4.56 -7.17 -8.22
N GLU A 58 -4.65 -6.98 -9.55
CA GLU A 58 -5.92 -6.92 -10.28
C GLU A 58 -6.92 -5.90 -9.69
N PHE A 59 -6.40 -4.77 -9.19
CA PHE A 59 -7.22 -3.73 -8.60
C PHE A 59 -8.07 -3.01 -9.65
N PRO A 60 -9.34 -2.73 -9.33
CA PRO A 60 -10.16 -1.88 -10.17
C PRO A 60 -9.61 -0.44 -10.19
N GLU A 61 -9.87 0.29 -11.27
CA GLU A 61 -9.53 1.72 -11.39
C GLU A 61 -10.13 2.60 -10.28
N SER A 62 -11.26 2.16 -9.69
CA SER A 62 -11.93 2.81 -8.55
C SER A 62 -11.33 2.46 -7.18
N MET A 63 -10.28 1.62 -7.13
CA MET A 63 -9.60 1.28 -5.87
C MET A 63 -9.07 2.50 -5.12
N PRO A 64 -8.32 3.45 -5.71
CA PRO A 64 -7.85 4.64 -5.01
C PRO A 64 -9.00 5.51 -4.46
N GLU A 65 -10.11 5.61 -5.19
CA GLU A 65 -11.31 6.31 -4.70
C GLU A 65 -11.93 5.58 -3.51
N SER A 66 -11.97 4.24 -3.55
CA SER A 66 -12.49 3.42 -2.46
C SER A 66 -11.64 3.56 -1.20
N ILE A 67 -10.30 3.51 -1.33
CA ILE A 67 -9.36 3.75 -0.23
C ILE A 67 -9.61 5.13 0.39
N ARG A 68 -9.75 6.18 -0.43
CA ARG A 68 -10.05 7.54 0.04
C ARG A 68 -11.33 7.60 0.87
N ARG A 69 -12.40 6.93 0.45
CA ARG A 69 -13.66 6.90 1.22
C ARG A 69 -13.51 6.18 2.55
N ILE A 70 -12.78 5.06 2.57
CA ILE A 70 -12.54 4.30 3.81
C ILE A 70 -11.67 5.11 4.76
N TRP A 71 -10.66 5.81 4.24
CA TRP A 71 -9.83 6.72 5.01
C TRP A 71 -10.62 7.88 5.63
N ASP A 72 -11.50 8.52 4.87
CA ASP A 72 -12.37 9.60 5.38
C ASP A 72 -13.26 9.10 6.54
N ALA A 73 -13.86 7.92 6.39
CA ALA A 73 -14.61 7.28 7.47
C ALA A 73 -13.74 6.90 8.68
N TYR A 74 -12.50 6.47 8.45
CA TYR A 74 -11.52 6.17 9.50
C TYR A 74 -11.15 7.44 10.29
N LEU A 75 -10.94 8.56 9.59
CA LEU A 75 -10.67 9.87 10.20
C LEU A 75 -11.84 10.34 11.06
N ASP A 76 -13.07 10.20 10.59
CA ASP A 76 -14.27 10.58 11.35
C ASP A 76 -14.42 9.74 12.64
N ALA A 77 -14.25 8.42 12.53
CA ALA A 77 -14.30 7.51 13.68
C ALA A 77 -13.19 7.80 14.70
N ALA A 78 -11.96 8.03 14.24
CA ALA A 78 -10.84 8.35 15.11
C ALA A 78 -11.01 9.72 15.79
N ARG A 79 -11.56 10.71 15.07
CA ARG A 79 -11.91 12.02 15.64
C ARG A 79 -12.95 11.88 16.74
N ALA A 80 -13.97 11.05 16.54
CA ALA A 80 -14.98 10.76 17.57
C ALA A 80 -14.37 10.04 18.79
N ALA A 81 -13.38 9.17 18.57
CA ALA A 81 -12.66 8.47 19.62
C ALA A 81 -11.53 9.29 20.29
N GLN A 82 -11.25 10.51 19.81
CA GLN A 82 -10.10 11.34 20.20
C GLN A 82 -8.75 10.61 20.09
N ASN A 83 -8.64 9.67 19.16
CA ASN A 83 -7.43 8.88 18.95
C ASN A 83 -6.56 9.53 17.86
N PRO A 84 -5.22 9.58 18.02
CA PRO A 84 -4.35 9.99 16.94
C PRO A 84 -4.49 9.04 15.76
N VAL A 85 -4.66 9.60 14.56
CA VAL A 85 -4.73 8.84 13.33
C VAL A 85 -3.31 8.66 12.82
N ASP A 86 -2.87 7.42 12.70
CA ASP A 86 -1.62 7.08 12.02
C ASP A 86 -1.93 6.50 10.63
N PRO A 87 -1.48 7.15 9.54
CA PRO A 87 -1.73 6.66 8.18
C PRO A 87 -1.03 5.32 7.91
N ASN A 88 0.10 5.05 8.56
CA ASN A 88 0.83 3.81 8.39
C ASN A 88 0.14 2.64 9.14
N GLU A 89 -0.55 2.93 10.24
CA GLU A 89 -1.45 1.98 10.90
C GLU A 89 -2.65 1.63 10.02
N PHE A 90 -3.33 2.65 9.45
CA PHE A 90 -4.44 2.44 8.51
C PHE A 90 -4.04 1.55 7.33
N VAL A 91 -2.87 1.78 6.74
CA VAL A 91 -2.35 0.97 5.63
C VAL A 91 -2.13 -0.48 6.07
N ALA A 92 -1.54 -0.70 7.25
CA ALA A 92 -1.30 -2.04 7.78
C ALA A 92 -2.62 -2.78 8.05
N GLU A 93 -3.62 -2.10 8.61
CA GLU A 93 -4.97 -2.65 8.84
C GLU A 93 -5.66 -2.96 7.51
N PHE A 94 -5.61 -2.04 6.54
CA PHE A 94 -6.21 -2.21 5.22
C PHE A 94 -5.59 -3.42 4.49
N ILE A 95 -4.26 -3.52 4.45
CA ILE A 95 -3.57 -4.65 3.82
C ILE A 95 -3.83 -5.95 4.58
N GLY A 96 -3.81 -5.93 5.92
CA GLY A 96 -4.13 -7.10 6.72
C GLY A 96 -5.56 -7.62 6.51
N ALA A 97 -6.53 -6.72 6.35
CA ALA A 97 -7.93 -7.05 6.14
C ALA A 97 -8.22 -7.53 4.70
N ASN A 98 -7.61 -6.90 3.68
CA ASN A 98 -7.89 -7.18 2.27
C ASN A 98 -6.95 -8.23 1.66
N PHE A 99 -5.70 -8.29 2.13
CA PHE A 99 -4.65 -9.18 1.64
C PHE A 99 -4.00 -9.98 2.77
N PRO A 100 -4.80 -10.74 3.55
CA PRO A 100 -4.28 -11.51 4.67
C PRO A 100 -3.18 -12.47 4.20
N ASP A 101 -3.27 -13.11 3.03
CA ASP A 101 -2.23 -14.01 2.51
C ASP A 101 -0.84 -13.36 2.37
N ILE A 102 -0.80 -12.11 1.90
CA ILE A 102 0.45 -11.36 1.70
C ILE A 102 1.02 -10.89 3.05
N ALA A 103 0.13 -10.52 3.98
CA ALA A 103 0.46 -10.12 5.35
C ALA A 103 0.85 -11.32 6.24
N SER A 104 0.27 -12.49 6.00
CA SER A 104 0.35 -13.71 6.80
C SER A 104 1.43 -14.68 6.34
N SER A 105 2.35 -14.33 5.43
CA SER A 105 3.52 -15.19 5.14
C SER A 105 4.57 -15.17 6.28
N HIS A 106 4.11 -15.49 7.50
CA HIS A 106 4.85 -16.01 8.64
C HIS A 106 4.18 -17.32 9.13
N ASP A 107 3.60 -18.11 8.24
CA ASP A 107 3.26 -19.49 8.60
C ASP A 107 3.61 -20.43 7.46
N LEU A 108 4.85 -20.91 7.49
CA LEU A 108 5.22 -22.19 6.94
C LEU A 108 6.05 -22.88 8.03
N HIS A 109 5.36 -23.81 8.69
CA HIS A 109 5.90 -24.86 9.55
C HIS A 109 7.07 -25.59 8.89
#